data_AF-A0A2U9S695-F1
#
_entry.id   AF-A0A2U9S695-F1
#
_cell.length_a   1.000
_cell.length_b   1.000
_cell.length_c   1.000
_cell.angle_alpha   90.00
_cell.angle_beta   90.00
_cell.angle_gamma   90.00
#
_symmetry.space_group_name_H-M   'P 1'
#
loop_
_entity.id
_entity.type
_entity.pdbx_description
1 polymer ?
#
loop_
_entity_poly.entity_id
_entity_poly.type
_entity_poly.pdbx_seq_one_letter_code
_entity_poly.pdbx_strand_id
1 'polypeptide(L)'
;MTRALWFLLKVAVVIAIAIWLADRPGTVSIHWLGYAVEAPFWVALLVTLAALGIAALGYRLLRALILAPRRIRRHSRARRRERGYRALTQGMVAIAAGDAPTARKMARKADGLLNEPPLTMLLSAQAAQLQGDERAAKQYFEAMLERPETAFLGMRGLLTQAIKSGDRVEALTLARKARALQPNTPWLLNTLYDLEARAGDWAAAEGTLQQAIQSGAIPTEEGRRHRAVLLLERSFEAERRGRADSALSHAQAAHDMLPGFVPAAVRLARLQIAADRPKQAAKVVERAWRKSPHPELAELYRGLVSSYDPLARVRLFQKLVRQAPDSAESHLAVAQAAIDAQLWGEARQHLNRAMEIAPSRRVYRLMAELDRNERHDEDAAKDWLAKAVNAPEDPVWTCDSCGAVSHNWGGLCGHCGAFDSLTWKSPAVPVPLMEPTDIPPVLARPATA
;
A
#
# COMPACT_ATOMS: atom_id res chain seq x y z
N MET A 1 -21.71 54.83 -44.95
CA MET A 1 -22.63 55.59 -45.84
C MET A 1 -23.93 54.83 -46.17
N THR A 2 -23.89 53.51 -46.38
CA THR A 2 -25.08 52.69 -46.72
C THR A 2 -26.20 52.69 -45.67
N ARG A 3 -25.87 52.66 -44.37
CA ARG A 3 -26.89 52.74 -43.29
C ARG A 3 -27.60 54.10 -43.23
N ALA A 4 -26.90 55.18 -43.56
CA ALA A 4 -27.48 56.52 -43.62
C ALA A 4 -28.38 56.69 -44.84
N LEU A 5 -27.96 56.16 -46.00
CA LEU A 5 -28.76 56.15 -47.23
C LEU A 5 -30.06 55.34 -47.03
N TRP A 6 -29.98 54.17 -46.38
CA TRP A 6 -31.16 53.35 -46.07
C TRP A 6 -32.10 54.02 -45.06
N PHE A 7 -31.56 54.77 -44.10
CA PHE A 7 -32.36 55.55 -43.17
C PHE A 7 -33.06 56.71 -43.88
N LEU A 8 -32.36 57.47 -44.73
CA LEU A 8 -32.93 58.53 -45.54
C LEU A 8 -34.00 58.01 -46.51
N LEU A 9 -33.78 56.85 -47.14
CA LEU A 9 -34.77 56.21 -48.00
C LEU A 9 -36.05 55.84 -47.21
N LYS A 10 -35.90 55.24 -46.02
CA LYS A 10 -37.06 54.93 -45.15
C LYS A 10 -37.81 56.20 -44.75
N VAL A 11 -37.09 57.25 -44.37
CA VAL A 11 -37.68 58.54 -43.99
C VAL A 11 -38.39 59.18 -45.17
N ALA A 12 -37.79 59.19 -46.36
CA ALA A 12 -38.40 59.71 -47.58
C ALA A 12 -39.67 58.94 -47.97
N VAL A 13 -39.67 57.62 -47.84
CA VAL A 13 -40.87 56.79 -48.09
C VAL A 13 -41.96 57.08 -47.06
N VAL A 14 -41.62 57.20 -45.78
CA VAL A 14 -42.59 57.55 -44.72
C VAL A 14 -43.19 58.94 -44.95
N ILE A 15 -42.37 59.92 -45.33
CA ILE A 15 -42.81 61.28 -45.66
C ILE A 15 -43.72 61.27 -46.90
N ALA A 16 -43.34 60.55 -47.96
CA ALA A 16 -44.15 60.44 -49.17
C ALA A 16 -45.51 59.79 -48.90
N ILE A 17 -45.55 58.73 -48.07
CA ILE A 17 -46.80 58.09 -47.64
C ILE A 17 -47.63 59.05 -46.78
N ALA A 18 -47.00 59.82 -45.88
CA ALA A 18 -47.71 60.78 -45.04
C ALA A 18 -48.33 61.94 -45.84
N ILE A 19 -47.59 62.47 -46.84
CA ILE A 19 -48.09 63.52 -47.75
C ILE A 19 -49.24 62.98 -48.61
N TRP A 20 -49.09 61.79 -49.19
CA TRP A 20 -50.14 61.15 -50.01
C TRP A 20 -51.43 60.88 -49.21
N LEU A 21 -51.30 60.57 -47.92
CA LEU A 21 -52.43 60.38 -47.02
C LEU A 21 -53.10 61.70 -46.60
N ALA A 22 -52.33 62.79 -46.52
CA ALA A 22 -52.85 64.11 -46.19
C ALA A 22 -53.66 64.71 -47.36
N ASP A 23 -53.24 64.47 -48.61
CA ASP A 23 -53.89 64.98 -49.82
C ASP A 23 -55.21 64.26 -50.19
N ARG A 24 -55.54 63.14 -49.52
CA ARG A 24 -56.80 62.40 -49.74
C ARG A 24 -57.63 62.30 -48.45
N PRO A 25 -58.44 63.32 -48.12
CA PRO A 25 -59.26 63.30 -46.90
C PRO A 25 -60.42 62.29 -47.06
N GLY A 26 -60.17 61.04 -46.65
CA GLY A 26 -61.24 60.07 -46.41
C GLY A 26 -61.77 60.22 -44.99
N THR A 27 -63.08 60.17 -44.80
CA THR A 27 -63.71 60.08 -43.49
C THR A 27 -64.08 58.62 -43.19
N VAL A 28 -63.85 58.20 -41.96
CA VAL A 28 -64.30 56.90 -41.46
C VAL A 28 -65.38 57.20 -40.43
N SER A 29 -66.62 56.81 -40.73
CA SER A 29 -67.73 56.88 -39.78
C SER A 29 -67.88 55.54 -39.08
N ILE A 30 -67.79 55.54 -37.76
CA ILE A 30 -68.06 54.37 -36.92
C ILE A 30 -69.37 54.63 -36.18
N HIS A 31 -70.39 53.82 -36.46
CA HIS A 31 -71.65 53.83 -35.75
C HIS A 31 -71.64 52.74 -34.67
N TRP A 32 -71.68 53.12 -33.39
CA TRP A 32 -71.70 52.17 -32.27
C TRP A 32 -72.63 52.65 -31.15
N LEU A 33 -73.58 51.81 -30.75
CA LEU A 33 -74.51 52.07 -29.62
C LEU A 33 -75.23 53.44 -29.71
N GLY A 34 -75.59 53.88 -30.92
CA GLY A 34 -76.28 55.15 -31.17
C GLY A 34 -75.36 56.38 -31.28
N TYR A 35 -74.05 56.24 -31.08
CA TYR A 35 -73.07 57.29 -31.30
C TYR A 35 -72.41 57.14 -32.68
N ALA A 36 -72.35 58.23 -33.45
CA ALA A 36 -71.63 58.32 -34.71
C ALA A 36 -70.37 59.17 -34.48
N VAL A 37 -69.20 58.55 -34.61
CA VAL A 37 -67.92 59.27 -34.56
C VAL A 37 -67.37 59.33 -35.98
N GLU A 38 -67.28 60.54 -36.52
CA GLU A 38 -66.63 60.82 -37.80
C GLU A 38 -65.19 61.23 -37.53
N ALA A 39 -64.24 60.41 -37.97
CA ALA A 39 -62.82 60.71 -37.85
C ALA A 39 -62.14 60.74 -39.23
N PRO A 40 -61.14 61.61 -39.43
CA PRO A 40 -60.28 61.51 -40.60
C PRO A 40 -59.56 60.15 -40.65
N PHE A 41 -59.41 59.57 -41.83
CA PHE A 41 -58.78 58.27 -42.05
C PHE A 41 -57.39 58.15 -41.39
N TRP A 42 -56.60 59.22 -41.41
CA TRP A 42 -55.27 59.24 -40.79
C TRP A 42 -55.34 59.06 -39.27
N VAL A 43 -56.38 59.61 -38.60
CA VAL A 43 -56.61 59.42 -37.16
C VAL A 43 -56.96 57.97 -36.87
N ALA A 44 -57.87 57.39 -37.66
CA ALA A 44 -58.26 55.98 -37.52
C ALA A 44 -57.06 55.04 -37.70
N LEU A 45 -56.24 55.26 -38.73
CA LEU A 45 -55.02 54.48 -38.99
C LEU A 45 -54.04 54.54 -37.82
N LEU A 46 -53.80 55.73 -37.28
CA LEU A 46 -52.88 55.95 -36.16
C LEU A 46 -53.38 55.25 -34.89
N VAL A 47 -54.68 55.31 -34.62
CA VAL A 47 -55.32 54.59 -33.50
C VAL A 47 -55.20 53.08 -33.67
N THR A 48 -55.43 52.51 -34.87
CA THR A 48 -55.24 51.07 -35.11
C THR A 48 -53.79 50.62 -34.96
N LEU A 49 -52.83 51.40 -35.46
CA LEU A 49 -51.41 51.10 -35.30
C LEU A 49 -50.99 51.18 -33.83
N ALA A 50 -51.50 52.18 -33.08
CA ALA A 50 -51.30 52.29 -31.65
C ALA A 50 -51.89 51.09 -30.92
N ALA A 51 -53.11 50.66 -31.26
CA ALA A 51 -53.76 49.48 -30.68
C ALA A 51 -53.00 48.19 -30.96
N LEU A 52 -52.51 47.96 -32.19
CA LEU A 52 -51.66 46.82 -32.53
C LEU A 52 -50.31 46.87 -31.79
N GLY A 53 -49.73 48.07 -31.65
CA GLY A 53 -48.51 48.28 -30.87
C GLY A 53 -48.69 47.93 -29.39
N ILE A 54 -49.80 48.40 -28.79
CA ILE A 54 -50.18 48.08 -27.41
C ILE A 54 -50.44 46.58 -27.25
N ALA A 55 -51.17 45.95 -28.18
CA ALA A 55 -51.43 44.51 -28.16
C ALA A 55 -50.14 43.68 -28.28
N ALA A 56 -49.23 44.07 -29.18
CA ALA A 56 -47.93 43.42 -29.32
C ALA A 56 -47.04 43.60 -28.08
N LEU A 57 -47.07 44.77 -27.45
CA LEU A 57 -46.39 45.05 -26.19
C LEU A 57 -46.97 44.19 -25.05
N GLY A 58 -48.30 44.13 -24.94
CA GLY A 58 -49.03 43.31 -23.99
C GLY A 58 -48.72 41.82 -24.15
N TYR A 59 -48.72 41.30 -25.39
CA TYR A 59 -48.34 39.92 -25.68
C TYR A 59 -46.88 39.63 -25.30
N ARG A 60 -45.94 40.55 -25.57
CA ARG A 60 -44.54 40.41 -25.14
C ARG A 60 -44.41 40.42 -23.62
N LEU A 61 -45.12 41.28 -22.92
CA LEU A 61 -45.17 41.34 -21.45
C LEU A 61 -45.72 40.04 -20.85
N LEU A 62 -46.86 39.55 -21.35
CA LEU A 62 -47.45 38.27 -20.94
C LEU A 62 -46.49 37.11 -21.17
N ARG A 63 -45.90 37.02 -22.38
CA ARG A 63 -44.95 35.95 -22.71
C ARG A 63 -43.67 36.05 -21.87
N ALA A 64 -43.20 37.27 -21.57
CA ALA A 64 -42.09 37.49 -20.66
C ALA A 64 -42.44 37.07 -19.23
N LEU A 65 -43.62 37.41 -18.72
CA LEU A 65 -44.09 36.97 -17.40
C LEU A 65 -44.19 35.45 -17.30
N ILE A 66 -44.67 34.77 -18.36
CA ILE A 66 -44.83 33.31 -18.37
C ILE A 66 -43.47 32.59 -18.53
N LEU A 67 -42.53 33.14 -19.31
CA LEU A 67 -41.21 32.52 -19.55
C LEU A 67 -40.10 32.96 -18.58
N ALA A 68 -40.24 34.11 -17.91
CA ALA A 68 -39.28 34.64 -16.94
C ALA A 68 -39.00 33.65 -15.79
N PRO A 69 -40.00 32.97 -15.19
CA PRO A 69 -39.75 31.99 -14.13
C PRO A 69 -38.82 30.87 -14.59
N ARG A 70 -38.95 30.40 -15.84
CA ARG A 70 -38.09 29.34 -16.39
C ARG A 70 -36.65 29.82 -16.60
N ARG A 71 -36.44 31.05 -17.08
CA ARG A 71 -35.10 31.64 -17.27
C ARG A 71 -34.42 31.95 -15.93
N ILE A 72 -35.16 32.54 -14.98
CA ILE A 72 -34.68 32.83 -13.63
C ILE A 72 -34.31 31.53 -12.91
N ARG A 73 -35.15 30.48 -13.01
CA ARG A 73 -34.87 29.17 -12.41
C ARG A 73 -33.61 28.53 -13.00
N ARG A 74 -33.39 28.63 -14.32
CA ARG A 74 -32.16 28.13 -14.97
C ARG A 74 -30.92 28.90 -14.50
N HIS A 75 -30.98 30.23 -14.46
CA HIS A 75 -29.86 31.08 -14.01
C HIS A 75 -29.55 30.89 -12.53
N SER A 76 -30.59 30.77 -11.69
CA SER A 76 -30.46 30.50 -10.27
C SER A 76 -29.83 29.12 -10.02
N ARG A 77 -30.26 28.08 -10.74
CA ARG A 77 -29.62 26.75 -10.69
C ARG A 77 -28.15 26.80 -11.10
N ALA A 78 -27.82 27.54 -12.16
CA ALA A 78 -26.43 27.72 -12.60
C ALA A 78 -25.58 28.40 -11.52
N ARG A 79 -26.07 29.50 -10.93
CA ARG A 79 -25.39 30.20 -9.82
C ARG A 79 -25.25 29.34 -8.57
N ARG A 80 -26.27 28.53 -8.24
CA ARG A 80 -26.23 27.60 -7.10
C ARG A 80 -25.14 26.55 -7.31
N ARG A 81 -25.07 25.98 -8.52
CA ARG A 81 -24.06 25.00 -8.90
C ARG A 81 -22.65 25.59 -8.87
N GLU A 82 -22.46 26.79 -9.41
CA GLU A 82 -21.18 27.50 -9.37
C GLU A 82 -20.71 27.76 -7.94
N ARG A 83 -21.60 28.24 -7.06
CA ARG A 83 -21.30 28.41 -5.63
C ARG A 83 -20.99 27.08 -4.94
N GLY A 84 -21.67 26.01 -5.33
CA GLY A 84 -21.45 24.66 -4.84
C GLY A 84 -20.05 24.14 -5.17
N TYR A 85 -19.64 24.23 -6.44
CA TYR A 85 -18.29 23.83 -6.85
C TYR A 85 -17.20 24.72 -6.24
N ARG A 86 -17.43 26.04 -6.11
CA ARG A 86 -16.49 26.90 -5.38
C ARG A 86 -16.33 26.46 -3.92
N ALA A 87 -17.42 26.09 -3.24
CA ALA A 87 -17.35 25.55 -1.88
C ALA A 87 -16.61 24.21 -1.85
N LEU A 88 -16.84 23.32 -2.82
CA LEU A 88 -16.13 22.05 -2.95
C LEU A 88 -14.61 22.29 -3.11
N THR A 89 -14.19 23.17 -4.03
CA THR A 89 -12.79 23.53 -4.24
C THR A 89 -12.15 24.13 -2.99
N GLN A 90 -12.83 25.07 -2.33
CA GLN A 90 -12.35 25.65 -1.07
C GLN A 90 -12.24 24.59 0.05
N GLY A 91 -13.16 23.63 0.08
CA GLY A 91 -13.10 22.50 1.00
C GLY A 91 -11.90 21.58 0.74
N MET A 92 -11.59 21.28 -0.52
CA MET A 92 -10.39 20.51 -0.87
C MET A 92 -9.10 21.24 -0.50
N VAL A 93 -9.04 22.56 -0.70
CA VAL A 93 -7.90 23.39 -0.28
C VAL A 93 -7.77 23.39 1.25
N ALA A 94 -8.87 23.49 1.98
CA ALA A 94 -8.85 23.41 3.44
C ALA A 94 -8.37 22.03 3.94
N ILE A 95 -8.74 20.94 3.27
CA ILE A 95 -8.20 19.60 3.57
C ILE A 95 -6.69 19.58 3.38
N ALA A 96 -6.21 20.06 2.24
CA ALA A 96 -4.78 20.11 1.94
C ALA A 96 -4.00 20.98 2.95
N ALA A 97 -4.64 22.02 3.49
CA ALA A 97 -4.08 22.87 4.53
C ALA A 97 -4.22 22.30 5.97
N GLY A 98 -4.92 21.18 6.15
CA GLY A 98 -5.21 20.62 7.48
C GLY A 98 -6.26 21.39 8.29
N ASP A 99 -6.97 22.35 7.69
CA ASP A 99 -8.01 23.15 8.36
C ASP A 99 -9.34 22.38 8.39
N ALA A 100 -9.47 21.49 9.39
CA ALA A 100 -10.66 20.65 9.59
C ALA A 100 -11.96 21.46 9.77
N PRO A 101 -12.01 22.55 10.58
CA PRO A 101 -13.22 23.37 10.72
C PRO A 101 -13.71 23.97 9.40
N THR A 102 -12.79 24.58 8.62
CA THR A 102 -13.15 25.17 7.32
C THR A 102 -13.55 24.10 6.32
N ALA A 103 -12.83 22.97 6.27
CA ALA A 103 -13.18 21.83 5.43
C ALA A 103 -14.60 21.34 5.70
N ARG A 104 -14.98 21.14 6.96
CA ARG A 104 -16.34 20.70 7.36
C ARG A 104 -17.41 21.72 6.99
N LYS A 105 -17.15 23.01 7.21
CA LYS A 105 -18.07 24.09 6.84
C LYS A 105 -18.30 24.12 5.33
N MET A 106 -17.24 23.99 4.54
CA MET A 106 -17.32 23.97 3.09
C MET A 106 -17.96 22.68 2.56
N ALA A 107 -17.73 21.53 3.21
CA ALA A 107 -18.39 20.27 2.92
C ALA A 107 -19.92 20.38 3.03
N ARG A 108 -20.43 20.86 4.17
CA ARG A 108 -21.87 21.08 4.40
C ARG A 108 -22.46 22.07 3.39
N LYS A 109 -21.72 23.13 3.07
CA LYS A 109 -22.15 24.12 2.08
C LYS A 109 -22.20 23.54 0.67
N ALA A 110 -21.22 22.72 0.27
CA ALA A 110 -21.22 22.05 -1.03
C ALA A 110 -22.36 21.04 -1.13
N ASP A 111 -22.59 20.25 -0.07
CA ASP A 111 -23.66 19.26 0.01
C ASP A 111 -25.05 19.88 -0.20
N GLY A 112 -25.37 20.93 0.56
CA GLY A 112 -26.65 21.64 0.41
C GLY A 112 -26.80 22.45 -0.88
N LEU A 113 -25.74 22.67 -1.66
CA LEU A 113 -25.80 23.44 -2.91
C LEU A 113 -25.84 22.55 -4.16
N LEU A 114 -25.05 21.48 -4.19
CA LEU A 114 -24.89 20.62 -5.35
C LEU A 114 -25.92 19.50 -5.39
N ASN A 115 -26.31 18.93 -4.24
CA ASN A 115 -27.05 17.67 -4.18
C ASN A 115 -26.42 16.59 -5.10
N GLU A 116 -25.09 16.61 -5.27
CA GLU A 116 -24.30 15.63 -6.02
C GLU A 116 -23.54 14.77 -5.00
N PRO A 117 -24.13 13.68 -4.50
CA PRO A 117 -23.62 13.09 -3.28
C PRO A 117 -22.24 12.43 -3.40
N PRO A 118 -21.79 11.88 -4.55
CA PRO A 118 -20.44 11.32 -4.67
C PRO A 118 -19.30 12.24 -4.24
N LEU A 119 -19.32 13.48 -4.70
CA LEU A 119 -18.25 14.45 -4.45
C LEU A 119 -18.35 15.06 -3.05
N THR A 120 -19.57 15.30 -2.57
CA THR A 120 -19.80 15.94 -1.28
C THR A 120 -19.64 14.96 -0.11
N MET A 121 -19.95 13.67 -0.32
CA MET A 121 -19.66 12.60 0.64
C MET A 121 -18.16 12.46 0.87
N LEU A 122 -17.32 12.46 -0.19
CA LEU A 122 -15.87 12.35 -0.03
C LEU A 122 -15.30 13.51 0.77
N LEU A 123 -15.68 14.73 0.40
CA LEU A 123 -15.25 15.93 1.11
C LEU A 123 -15.68 15.88 2.58
N SER A 124 -16.89 15.37 2.86
CA SER A 124 -17.40 15.21 4.23
C SER A 124 -16.65 14.14 5.02
N ALA A 125 -16.33 12.99 4.39
CA ALA A 125 -15.55 11.92 5.01
C ALA A 125 -14.13 12.38 5.37
N GLN A 126 -13.45 13.04 4.43
CA GLN A 126 -12.09 13.57 4.64
C GLN A 126 -12.07 14.67 5.71
N ALA A 127 -13.06 15.56 5.73
CA ALA A 127 -13.20 16.57 6.79
C ALA A 127 -13.42 15.93 8.17
N ALA A 128 -14.20 14.85 8.26
CA ALA A 128 -14.39 14.09 9.49
C ALA A 128 -13.09 13.40 9.95
N GLN A 129 -12.32 12.80 9.03
CA GLN A 129 -11.01 12.22 9.35
C GLN A 129 -10.02 13.25 9.89
N LEU A 130 -9.95 14.45 9.28
CA LEU A 130 -9.09 15.54 9.77
C LEU A 130 -9.48 16.03 11.17
N GLN A 131 -10.76 15.96 11.51
CA GLN A 131 -11.26 16.32 12.84
C GLN A 131 -11.00 15.22 13.88
N GLY A 132 -10.58 14.02 13.45
CA GLY A 132 -10.48 12.83 14.30
C GLY A 132 -11.83 12.17 14.60
N ASP A 133 -12.90 12.55 13.90
CA ASP A 133 -14.23 11.94 14.02
C ASP A 133 -14.32 10.68 13.14
N GLU A 134 -13.65 9.62 13.60
CA GLU A 134 -13.57 8.33 12.92
C GLU A 134 -14.95 7.68 12.74
N ARG A 135 -15.93 7.96 13.63
CA ARG A 135 -17.30 7.44 13.53
C ARG A 135 -18.06 8.10 12.38
N ALA A 136 -18.01 9.43 12.29
CA ALA A 136 -18.64 10.14 11.18
C ALA A 136 -17.97 9.79 9.84
N ALA A 137 -16.64 9.66 9.82
CA ALA A 137 -15.92 9.23 8.62
C ALA A 137 -16.39 7.85 8.14
N LYS A 138 -16.51 6.88 9.05
CA LYS A 138 -17.03 5.53 8.74
C LYS A 138 -18.41 5.58 8.10
N GLN A 139 -19.34 6.34 8.67
CA GLN A 139 -20.70 6.50 8.12
C GLN A 139 -20.70 7.06 6.69
N TYR A 140 -19.87 8.07 6.40
CA TYR A 140 -19.77 8.60 5.03
C TYR A 140 -19.17 7.57 4.07
N PHE A 141 -18.17 6.80 4.48
CA PHE A 141 -17.59 5.77 3.63
C PHE A 141 -18.55 4.59 3.40
N GLU A 142 -19.34 4.19 4.40
CA GLU A 142 -20.39 3.19 4.26
C GLU A 142 -21.48 3.66 3.29
N ALA A 143 -21.93 4.91 3.40
CA ALA A 143 -22.88 5.49 2.45
C ALA A 143 -22.34 5.55 1.01
N MET A 144 -21.01 5.70 0.84
CA MET A 144 -20.38 5.62 -0.48
C MET A 144 -20.44 4.22 -1.10
N LEU A 145 -20.62 3.15 -0.30
CA LEU A 145 -20.72 1.79 -0.82
C LEU A 145 -22.06 1.52 -1.53
N GLU A 146 -23.10 2.28 -1.23
CA GLU A 146 -24.43 2.14 -1.85
C GLU A 146 -24.43 2.47 -3.35
N ARG A 147 -23.37 3.13 -3.83
CA ARG A 147 -23.25 3.59 -5.22
C ARG A 147 -22.01 3.01 -5.91
N PRO A 148 -22.15 2.43 -7.11
CA PRO A 148 -21.02 1.87 -7.86
C PRO A 148 -19.87 2.86 -8.09
N GLU A 149 -20.20 4.13 -8.35
CA GLU A 149 -19.21 5.16 -8.70
C GLU A 149 -18.34 5.58 -7.51
N THR A 150 -18.81 5.37 -6.28
CA THR A 150 -18.09 5.73 -5.04
C THR A 150 -17.65 4.53 -4.21
N ALA A 151 -18.14 3.33 -4.51
CA ALA A 151 -17.90 2.15 -3.70
C ALA A 151 -16.40 1.87 -3.49
N PHE A 152 -15.58 2.01 -4.54
CA PHE A 152 -14.13 1.80 -4.41
C PHE A 152 -13.46 2.80 -3.46
N LEU A 153 -13.92 4.06 -3.48
CA LEU A 153 -13.40 5.12 -2.63
C LEU A 153 -13.85 4.95 -1.17
N GLY A 154 -15.12 4.58 -0.95
CA GLY A 154 -15.62 4.19 0.37
C GLY A 154 -14.82 3.02 0.94
N MET A 155 -14.57 1.99 0.12
CA MET A 155 -13.78 0.82 0.52
C MET A 155 -12.34 1.20 0.92
N ARG A 156 -11.69 2.09 0.17
CA ARG A 156 -10.36 2.61 0.53
C ARG A 156 -10.37 3.34 1.87
N GLY A 157 -11.39 4.16 2.13
CA GLY A 157 -11.54 4.88 3.40
C GLY A 157 -11.67 3.93 4.59
N LEU A 158 -12.59 2.96 4.48
CA LEU A 158 -12.82 1.92 5.49
C LEU A 158 -11.57 1.07 5.72
N LEU A 159 -10.90 0.64 4.65
CA LEU A 159 -9.67 -0.15 4.73
C LEU A 159 -8.57 0.62 5.48
N THR A 160 -8.40 1.90 5.15
CA THR A 160 -7.41 2.77 5.82
C THR A 160 -7.70 2.88 7.32
N GLN A 161 -8.97 3.02 7.69
CA GLN A 161 -9.41 3.08 9.08
C GLN A 161 -9.19 1.75 9.83
N ALA A 162 -9.47 0.63 9.19
CA ALA A 162 -9.21 -0.70 9.74
C ALA A 162 -7.71 -0.95 9.96
N ILE A 163 -6.86 -0.57 9.01
CA ILE A 163 -5.40 -0.64 9.16
C ILE A 163 -4.92 0.23 10.32
N LYS A 164 -5.39 1.48 10.40
CA LYS A 164 -5.01 2.44 11.46
C LYS A 164 -5.44 1.98 12.86
N SER A 165 -6.60 1.34 12.98
CA SER A 165 -7.09 0.78 14.25
C SER A 165 -6.44 -0.55 14.62
N GLY A 166 -5.66 -1.15 13.72
CA GLY A 166 -5.04 -2.45 13.94
C GLY A 166 -6.00 -3.64 13.79
N ASP A 167 -7.24 -3.42 13.34
CA ASP A 167 -8.17 -4.52 13.04
C ASP A 167 -7.78 -5.20 11.72
N ARG A 168 -6.83 -6.15 11.83
CA ARG A 168 -6.28 -6.91 10.70
C ARG A 168 -7.35 -7.77 10.01
N VAL A 169 -8.36 -8.23 10.75
CA VAL A 169 -9.43 -9.08 10.20
C VAL A 169 -10.37 -8.25 9.33
N GLU A 170 -10.81 -7.10 9.83
CA GLU A 170 -11.63 -6.16 9.07
C GLU A 170 -10.84 -5.64 7.86
N ALA A 171 -9.56 -5.27 8.05
CA ALA A 171 -8.69 -4.81 6.97
C ALA A 171 -8.54 -5.83 5.84
N LEU A 172 -8.24 -7.11 6.16
CA LEU A 172 -8.12 -8.15 5.15
C LEU A 172 -9.44 -8.38 4.40
N THR A 173 -10.56 -8.37 5.12
CA THR A 173 -11.90 -8.52 4.53
C THR A 173 -12.23 -7.37 3.58
N LEU A 174 -11.96 -6.13 3.98
CA LEU A 174 -12.17 -4.94 3.15
C LEU A 174 -11.23 -4.92 1.94
N ALA A 175 -9.96 -5.31 2.09
CA ALA A 175 -9.01 -5.41 0.98
C ALA A 175 -9.44 -6.44 -0.08
N ARG A 176 -9.93 -7.61 0.35
CA ARG A 176 -10.49 -8.62 -0.57
C ARG A 176 -11.72 -8.11 -1.32
N LYS A 177 -12.63 -7.41 -0.62
CA LYS A 177 -13.80 -6.76 -1.25
C LYS A 177 -13.39 -5.66 -2.22
N ALA A 178 -12.39 -4.84 -1.86
CA ALA A 178 -11.85 -3.80 -2.74
C ALA A 178 -11.28 -4.39 -4.03
N ARG A 179 -10.62 -5.56 -3.94
CA ARG A 179 -10.03 -6.23 -5.10
C ARG A 179 -11.09 -6.78 -6.04
N ALA A 180 -12.24 -7.23 -5.52
CA ALA A 180 -13.37 -7.61 -6.36
C ALA A 180 -13.94 -6.43 -7.17
N LEU A 181 -13.82 -5.19 -6.66
CA LEU A 181 -14.25 -3.97 -7.37
C LEU A 181 -13.22 -3.52 -8.41
N GLN A 182 -11.94 -3.47 -8.05
CA GLN A 182 -10.84 -3.07 -8.94
C GLN A 182 -9.63 -4.00 -8.76
N PRO A 183 -9.50 -5.07 -9.57
CA PRO A 183 -8.48 -6.10 -9.37
C PRO A 183 -7.03 -5.65 -9.57
N ASN A 184 -6.80 -4.71 -10.51
CA ASN A 184 -5.45 -4.37 -10.99
C ASN A 184 -4.87 -3.10 -10.34
N THR A 185 -5.41 -2.68 -9.19
CA THR A 185 -5.00 -1.42 -8.56
C THR A 185 -3.69 -1.60 -7.77
N PRO A 186 -2.57 -0.95 -8.16
CA PRO A 186 -1.25 -1.23 -7.60
C PRO A 186 -1.14 -1.11 -6.07
N TRP A 187 -1.63 0.00 -5.50
CA TRP A 187 -1.57 0.23 -4.05
C TRP A 187 -2.36 -0.83 -3.26
N LEU A 188 -3.46 -1.32 -3.84
CA LEU A 188 -4.32 -2.31 -3.22
C LEU A 188 -3.67 -3.69 -3.27
N LEU A 189 -3.02 -4.05 -4.39
CA LEU A 189 -2.27 -5.30 -4.50
C LEU A 189 -1.15 -5.37 -3.47
N ASN A 190 -0.39 -4.28 -3.29
CA ASN A 190 0.65 -4.22 -2.25
C ASN A 190 0.06 -4.39 -0.84
N THR A 191 -1.01 -3.64 -0.54
CA THR A 191 -1.69 -3.71 0.78
C THR A 191 -2.28 -5.10 1.05
N LEU A 192 -2.94 -5.71 0.07
CA LEU A 192 -3.57 -7.01 0.23
C LEU A 192 -2.52 -8.12 0.41
N TYR A 193 -1.43 -8.08 -0.35
CA TYR A 193 -0.33 -9.02 -0.19
C TYR A 193 0.26 -8.98 1.23
N ASP A 194 0.53 -7.79 1.78
CA ASP A 194 1.03 -7.64 3.16
C ASP A 194 0.01 -8.17 4.18
N LEU A 195 -1.28 -7.84 4.02
CA LEU A 195 -2.34 -8.35 4.91
C LEU A 195 -2.49 -9.88 4.84
N GLU A 196 -2.42 -10.48 3.65
CA GLU A 196 -2.49 -11.93 3.45
C GLU A 196 -1.26 -12.63 4.04
N ALA A 197 -0.07 -12.08 3.85
CA ALA A 197 1.16 -12.61 4.43
C ALA A 197 1.10 -12.55 5.97
N ARG A 198 0.66 -11.44 6.56
CA ARG A 198 0.48 -11.31 8.02
C ARG A 198 -0.60 -12.21 8.59
N ALA A 199 -1.61 -12.55 7.80
CA ALA A 199 -2.64 -13.51 8.18
C ALA A 199 -2.18 -14.96 8.08
N GLY A 200 -0.99 -15.23 7.50
CA GLY A 200 -0.50 -16.57 7.22
C GLY A 200 -1.20 -17.25 6.02
N ASP A 201 -1.96 -16.50 5.21
CA ASP A 201 -2.61 -16.99 4.00
C ASP A 201 -1.60 -17.04 2.84
N TRP A 202 -0.54 -17.83 2.99
CA TRP A 202 0.65 -17.82 2.12
C TRP A 202 0.34 -18.07 0.64
N ALA A 203 -0.62 -18.96 0.35
CA ALA A 203 -1.02 -19.27 -1.02
C ALA A 203 -1.75 -18.10 -1.68
N ALA A 204 -2.60 -17.38 -0.94
CA ALA A 204 -3.27 -16.18 -1.45
C ALA A 204 -2.25 -15.06 -1.65
N ALA A 205 -1.36 -14.87 -0.66
CA ALA A 205 -0.29 -13.88 -0.72
C ALA A 205 0.61 -14.07 -1.96
N GLU A 206 0.97 -15.31 -2.31
CA GLU A 206 1.79 -15.58 -3.51
C GLU A 206 1.07 -15.17 -4.80
N GLY A 207 -0.23 -15.49 -4.92
CA GLY A 207 -1.03 -15.10 -6.06
C GLY A 207 -1.20 -13.58 -6.19
N THR A 208 -1.38 -12.89 -5.06
CA THR A 208 -1.44 -11.42 -5.00
C THR A 208 -0.11 -10.77 -5.35
N LEU A 209 0.99 -11.30 -4.82
CA LEU A 209 2.35 -10.83 -5.09
C LEU A 209 2.68 -10.94 -6.59
N GLN A 210 2.31 -12.03 -7.25
CA GLN A 210 2.54 -12.19 -8.69
C GLN A 210 1.84 -11.09 -9.51
N GLN A 211 0.60 -10.75 -9.16
CA GLN A 211 -0.12 -9.64 -9.80
C GLN A 211 0.46 -8.28 -9.44
N ALA A 212 0.92 -8.10 -8.20
CA ALA A 212 1.60 -6.89 -7.77
C ALA A 212 2.87 -6.63 -8.60
N ILE A 213 3.68 -7.67 -8.86
CA ILE A 213 4.85 -7.59 -9.74
C ILE A 213 4.44 -7.23 -11.17
N GLN A 214 3.42 -7.91 -11.73
CA GLN A 214 2.95 -7.66 -13.10
C GLN A 214 2.41 -6.24 -13.30
N SER A 215 1.77 -5.67 -12.27
CA SER A 215 1.25 -4.29 -12.29
C SER A 215 2.32 -3.22 -12.04
N GLY A 216 3.56 -3.61 -11.70
CA GLY A 216 4.63 -2.71 -11.31
C GLY A 216 4.48 -2.12 -9.89
N ALA A 217 3.56 -2.64 -9.08
CA ALA A 217 3.37 -2.21 -7.69
C ALA A 217 4.54 -2.61 -6.79
N ILE A 218 5.18 -3.75 -7.09
CA ILE A 218 6.34 -4.28 -6.40
C ILE A 218 7.44 -4.52 -7.44
N PRO A 219 8.68 -4.03 -7.24
CA PRO A 219 9.80 -4.30 -8.13
C PRO A 219 10.09 -5.80 -8.27
N THR A 220 10.55 -6.24 -9.45
CA THR A 220 10.78 -7.67 -9.74
C THR A 220 11.75 -8.34 -8.77
N GLU A 221 12.86 -7.69 -8.41
CA GLU A 221 13.86 -8.26 -7.50
C GLU A 221 13.31 -8.41 -6.07
N GLU A 222 12.62 -7.40 -5.57
CA GLU A 222 11.94 -7.45 -4.27
C GLU A 222 10.85 -8.53 -4.26
N GLY A 223 10.03 -8.57 -5.32
CA GLY A 223 9.00 -9.58 -5.50
C GLY A 223 9.55 -11.01 -5.60
N ARG A 224 10.70 -11.19 -6.24
CA ARG A 224 11.41 -12.48 -6.27
C ARG A 224 11.83 -12.90 -4.85
N ARG A 225 12.34 -11.97 -4.05
CA ARG A 225 12.71 -12.24 -2.66
C ARG A 225 11.50 -12.63 -1.81
N HIS A 226 10.47 -11.80 -1.83
CA HIS A 226 9.21 -12.06 -1.12
C HIS A 226 8.59 -13.39 -1.51
N ARG A 227 8.62 -13.76 -2.80
CA ARG A 227 8.09 -15.04 -3.28
C ARG A 227 8.88 -16.22 -2.71
N ALA A 228 10.21 -16.14 -2.62
CA ALA A 228 11.01 -17.19 -2.01
C ALA A 228 10.69 -17.37 -0.51
N VAL A 229 10.44 -16.27 0.22
CA VAL A 229 10.01 -16.30 1.62
C VAL A 229 8.62 -16.91 1.77
N LEU A 230 7.67 -16.55 0.91
CA LEU A 230 6.33 -17.17 0.89
C LEU A 230 6.41 -18.68 0.61
N LEU A 231 7.24 -19.11 -0.36
CA LEU A 231 7.46 -20.53 -0.65
C LEU A 231 8.06 -21.25 0.56
N LEU A 232 8.99 -20.61 1.27
CA LEU A 232 9.56 -21.16 2.49
C LEU A 232 8.51 -21.35 3.60
N GLU A 233 7.64 -20.36 3.81
CA GLU A 233 6.51 -20.48 4.76
C GLU A 233 5.50 -21.56 4.35
N ARG A 234 5.22 -21.70 3.05
CA ARG A 234 4.41 -22.80 2.51
C ARG A 234 5.06 -24.16 2.74
N SER A 235 6.40 -24.24 2.76
CA SER A 235 7.12 -25.47 3.12
C SER A 235 6.88 -25.85 4.58
N PHE A 236 6.94 -24.89 5.50
CA PHE A 236 6.62 -25.11 6.91
C PHE A 236 5.15 -25.51 7.11
N GLU A 237 4.22 -24.81 6.45
CA GLU A 237 2.79 -25.13 6.49
C GLU A 237 2.48 -26.53 5.95
N ALA A 238 3.09 -26.91 4.82
CA ALA A 238 2.89 -28.22 4.22
C ALA A 238 3.36 -29.36 5.13
N GLU A 239 4.51 -29.21 5.79
CA GLU A 239 4.99 -30.19 6.77
C GLU A 239 4.06 -30.31 7.98
N ARG A 240 3.60 -29.19 8.55
CA ARG A 240 2.61 -29.19 9.64
C ARG A 240 1.31 -29.92 9.25
N ARG A 241 0.95 -29.89 7.97
CA ARG A 241 -0.22 -30.59 7.41
C ARG A 241 0.09 -32.03 6.95
N GLY A 242 1.28 -32.56 7.24
CA GLY A 242 1.69 -33.93 6.88
C GLY A 242 1.98 -34.13 5.39
N ARG A 243 2.17 -33.06 4.61
CA ARG A 243 2.42 -33.12 3.16
C ARG A 243 3.91 -32.98 2.85
N ALA A 244 4.67 -34.03 3.14
CA ALA A 244 6.14 -34.04 3.02
C ALA A 244 6.64 -33.67 1.60
N ASP A 245 6.02 -34.22 0.55
CA ASP A 245 6.42 -33.93 -0.84
C ASP A 245 6.20 -32.45 -1.21
N SER A 246 5.08 -31.87 -0.78
CA SER A 246 4.81 -30.45 -0.97
C SER A 246 5.79 -29.58 -0.18
N ALA A 247 6.12 -29.98 1.06
CA ALA A 247 7.10 -29.27 1.87
C ALA A 247 8.48 -29.23 1.19
N LEU A 248 8.93 -30.38 0.66
CA LEU A 248 10.20 -30.49 -0.05
C LEU A 248 10.19 -29.68 -1.35
N SER A 249 9.12 -29.77 -2.15
CA SER A 249 8.97 -29.02 -3.40
C SER A 249 9.01 -27.50 -3.18
N HIS A 250 8.30 -27.01 -2.16
CA HIS A 250 8.30 -25.58 -1.81
C HIS A 250 9.67 -25.10 -1.31
N ALA A 251 10.35 -25.88 -0.47
CA ALA A 251 11.70 -25.54 -0.01
C ALA A 251 12.72 -25.53 -1.16
N GLN A 252 12.63 -26.50 -2.07
CA GLN A 252 13.48 -26.57 -3.25
C GLN A 252 13.27 -25.35 -4.16
N ALA A 253 12.02 -24.98 -4.43
CA ALA A 253 11.69 -23.81 -5.23
C ALA A 253 12.20 -22.50 -4.59
N ALA A 254 12.11 -22.35 -3.27
CA ALA A 254 12.67 -21.21 -2.55
C ALA A 254 14.21 -21.14 -2.67
N HIS A 255 14.90 -22.28 -2.50
CA HIS A 255 16.36 -22.35 -2.62
C HIS A 255 16.85 -22.08 -4.05
N ASP A 256 16.18 -22.63 -5.06
CA ASP A 256 16.55 -22.38 -6.46
C ASP A 256 16.32 -20.92 -6.86
N MET A 257 15.27 -20.29 -6.29
CA MET A 257 14.98 -18.89 -6.50
C MET A 257 16.05 -17.99 -5.84
N LEU A 258 16.48 -18.31 -4.62
CA LEU A 258 17.51 -17.57 -3.88
C LEU A 258 18.58 -18.51 -3.30
N PRO A 259 19.60 -18.93 -4.07
CA PRO A 259 20.57 -19.92 -3.58
C PRO A 259 21.48 -19.44 -2.43
N GLY A 260 21.54 -18.13 -2.16
CA GLY A 260 22.26 -17.57 -1.01
C GLY A 260 21.37 -17.31 0.21
N PHE A 261 20.07 -17.59 0.12
CA PHE A 261 19.17 -17.40 1.24
C PHE A 261 19.25 -18.58 2.21
N VAL A 262 20.01 -18.39 3.28
CA VAL A 262 20.35 -19.44 4.26
C VAL A 262 19.13 -20.17 4.81
N PRO A 263 18.04 -19.49 5.25
CA PRO A 263 16.84 -20.18 5.75
C PRO A 263 16.25 -21.20 4.78
N ALA A 264 16.23 -20.89 3.47
CA ALA A 264 15.75 -21.83 2.46
C ALA A 264 16.68 -23.04 2.29
N ALA A 265 18.00 -22.82 2.33
CA ALA A 265 18.98 -23.90 2.26
C ALA A 265 18.92 -24.82 3.49
N VAL A 266 18.85 -24.26 4.70
CA VAL A 266 18.72 -25.01 5.96
C VAL A 266 17.44 -25.83 5.95
N ARG A 267 16.31 -25.23 5.55
CA ARG A 267 15.03 -25.93 5.45
C ARG A 267 15.08 -27.11 4.48
N LEU A 268 15.58 -26.87 3.27
CA LEU A 268 15.68 -27.90 2.23
C LEU A 268 16.57 -29.06 2.69
N ALA A 269 17.73 -28.76 3.26
CA ALA A 269 18.65 -29.78 3.73
C ALA A 269 18.08 -30.59 4.92
N ARG A 270 17.38 -29.96 5.87
CA ARG A 270 16.66 -30.67 6.96
C ARG A 270 15.59 -31.61 6.40
N LEU A 271 14.78 -31.17 5.45
CA LEU A 271 13.77 -32.02 4.80
C LEU A 271 14.40 -33.18 4.02
N GLN A 272 15.54 -32.96 3.36
CA GLN A 272 16.27 -34.02 2.68
C GLN A 272 16.86 -35.05 3.65
N ILE A 273 17.33 -34.62 4.83
CA ILE A 273 17.78 -35.53 5.89
C ILE A 273 16.60 -36.38 6.39
N ALA A 274 15.46 -35.75 6.68
CA ALA A 274 14.25 -36.45 7.10
C ALA A 274 13.73 -37.44 6.03
N ALA A 275 14.00 -37.17 4.75
CA ALA A 275 13.69 -38.04 3.62
C ALA A 275 14.77 -39.10 3.32
N ASP A 276 15.73 -39.32 4.23
CA ASP A 276 16.87 -40.25 4.10
C ASP A 276 17.77 -39.97 2.87
N ARG A 277 18.01 -38.68 2.58
CA ARG A 277 18.86 -38.20 1.46
C ARG A 277 20.03 -37.33 1.95
N PRO A 278 20.90 -37.81 2.86
CA PRO A 278 21.97 -37.01 3.47
C PRO A 278 22.99 -36.48 2.43
N LYS A 279 23.26 -37.24 1.37
CA LYS A 279 24.15 -36.81 0.27
C LYS A 279 23.60 -35.61 -0.50
N GLN A 280 22.28 -35.50 -0.65
CA GLN A 280 21.66 -34.34 -1.29
C GLN A 280 21.72 -33.13 -0.35
N ALA A 281 21.45 -33.36 0.95
CA ALA A 281 21.51 -32.32 1.96
C ALA A 281 22.90 -31.70 2.06
N ALA A 282 23.95 -32.51 2.04
CA ALA A 282 25.34 -32.04 2.01
C ALA A 282 25.63 -31.12 0.81
N LYS A 283 25.14 -31.47 -0.39
CA LYS A 283 25.29 -30.64 -1.60
C LYS A 283 24.57 -29.30 -1.48
N VAL A 284 23.38 -29.28 -0.87
CA VAL A 284 22.63 -28.03 -0.61
C VAL A 284 23.42 -27.12 0.32
N VAL A 285 23.96 -27.68 1.40
CA VAL A 285 24.79 -26.94 2.36
C VAL A 285 26.05 -26.38 1.69
N GLU A 286 26.81 -27.22 0.97
CA GLU A 286 28.02 -26.80 0.25
C GLU A 286 27.71 -25.68 -0.77
N ARG A 287 26.60 -25.78 -1.50
CA ARG A 287 26.20 -24.75 -2.48
C ARG A 287 25.85 -23.43 -1.81
N ALA A 288 25.10 -23.46 -0.70
CA ALA A 288 24.73 -22.28 0.06
C ALA A 288 25.95 -21.65 0.73
N TRP A 289 26.87 -22.47 1.24
CA TRP A 289 28.12 -22.05 1.89
C TRP A 289 28.96 -21.12 1.02
N ARG A 290 29.09 -21.43 -0.28
CA ARG A 290 29.81 -20.58 -1.25
C ARG A 290 29.32 -19.14 -1.30
N LYS A 291 28.06 -18.88 -0.98
CA LYS A 291 27.43 -17.55 -1.06
C LYS A 291 27.30 -16.91 0.30
N SER A 292 26.90 -17.68 1.30
CA SER A 292 26.56 -17.18 2.63
C SER A 292 26.92 -18.23 3.69
N PRO A 293 28.21 -18.31 4.10
CA PRO A 293 28.62 -19.10 5.25
C PRO A 293 27.82 -18.70 6.48
N HIS A 294 27.28 -19.67 7.21
CA HIS A 294 26.37 -19.40 8.33
C HIS A 294 26.45 -20.49 9.41
N PRO A 295 26.32 -20.15 10.71
CA PRO A 295 26.40 -21.12 11.80
C PRO A 295 25.41 -22.29 11.66
N GLU A 296 24.15 -22.00 11.32
CA GLU A 296 23.13 -23.06 11.11
C GLU A 296 23.50 -24.06 10.00
N LEU A 297 24.19 -23.61 8.94
CA LEU A 297 24.68 -24.50 7.90
C LEU A 297 25.84 -25.36 8.42
N ALA A 298 26.71 -24.79 9.26
CA ALA A 298 27.85 -25.49 9.84
C ALA A 298 27.39 -26.59 10.79
N GLU A 299 26.39 -26.30 11.62
CA GLU A 299 25.77 -27.25 12.53
C GLU A 299 25.07 -28.38 11.78
N LEU A 300 24.32 -28.06 10.73
CA LEU A 300 23.67 -29.06 9.88
C LEU A 300 24.70 -29.96 9.18
N TYR A 301 25.79 -29.37 8.66
CA TYR A 301 26.88 -30.13 8.06
C TYR A 301 27.56 -31.03 9.08
N ARG A 302 27.80 -30.55 10.31
CA ARG A 302 28.38 -31.34 11.41
C ARG A 302 27.54 -32.58 11.70
N GLY A 303 26.21 -32.43 11.76
CA GLY A 303 25.29 -33.56 11.91
C GLY A 303 25.39 -34.57 10.77
N LEU A 304 25.46 -34.10 9.52
CA LEU A 304 25.60 -34.94 8.32
C LEU A 304 26.89 -35.76 8.29
N VAL A 305 27.99 -35.20 8.81
CA VAL A 305 29.31 -35.86 8.80
C VAL A 305 29.64 -36.55 10.13
N SER A 306 28.70 -36.63 11.06
CA SER A 306 28.92 -37.16 12.42
C SER A 306 29.41 -38.61 12.46
N SER A 307 29.07 -39.42 11.45
CA SER A 307 29.50 -40.81 11.33
C SER A 307 30.94 -40.98 10.82
N TYR A 308 31.57 -39.92 10.32
CA TYR A 308 32.95 -39.95 9.83
C TYR A 308 33.94 -39.80 10.99
N ASP A 309 35.15 -40.31 10.82
CA ASP A 309 36.23 -40.15 11.79
C ASP A 309 36.57 -38.66 12.01
N PRO A 310 37.06 -38.26 13.21
CA PRO A 310 37.36 -36.86 13.52
C PRO A 310 38.27 -36.16 12.49
N LEU A 311 39.30 -36.85 11.99
CA LEU A 311 40.22 -36.26 11.01
C LEU A 311 39.57 -36.07 9.64
N ALA A 312 38.72 -37.00 9.20
CA ALA A 312 37.94 -36.86 7.97
C ALA A 312 36.93 -35.71 8.08
N ARG A 313 36.30 -35.51 9.24
CA ARG A 313 35.41 -34.36 9.50
C ARG A 313 36.16 -33.04 9.31
N VAL A 314 37.36 -32.90 9.88
CA VAL A 314 38.23 -31.72 9.67
C VAL A 314 38.50 -31.50 8.18
N ARG A 315 38.90 -32.54 7.44
CA ARG A 315 39.16 -32.44 5.99
C ARG A 315 37.93 -31.99 5.19
N LEU A 316 36.72 -32.38 5.60
CA LEU A 316 35.47 -31.94 4.96
C LEU A 316 35.21 -30.46 5.25
N PHE A 317 35.37 -30.00 6.49
CA PHE A 317 35.25 -28.58 6.82
C PHE A 317 36.35 -27.72 6.17
N GLN A 318 37.56 -28.23 6.02
CA GLN A 318 38.63 -27.55 5.26
C GLN A 318 38.23 -27.34 3.80
N LYS A 319 37.48 -28.28 3.18
CA LYS A 319 36.93 -28.08 1.83
C LYS A 319 35.89 -26.96 1.80
N LEU A 320 35.08 -26.79 2.86
CA LEU A 320 34.14 -25.67 2.98
C LEU A 320 34.87 -24.33 3.11
N VAL A 321 35.96 -24.26 3.90
CA VAL A 321 36.78 -23.02 4.00
C VAL A 321 37.32 -22.59 2.64
N ARG A 322 37.81 -23.53 1.82
CA ARG A 322 38.32 -23.21 0.47
C ARG A 322 37.27 -22.56 -0.43
N GLN A 323 35.99 -22.75 -0.15
CA GLN A 323 34.89 -22.16 -0.92
C GLN A 323 34.56 -20.72 -0.51
N ALA A 324 34.90 -20.33 0.73
CA ALA A 324 34.70 -19.00 1.27
C ALA A 324 35.79 -18.67 2.31
N PRO A 325 37.04 -18.44 1.86
CA PRO A 325 38.20 -18.29 2.75
C PRO A 325 38.19 -16.99 3.55
N ASP A 326 37.50 -15.96 3.07
CA ASP A 326 37.47 -14.65 3.72
C ASP A 326 36.34 -14.53 4.77
N SER A 327 35.62 -15.63 5.05
CA SER A 327 34.55 -15.64 6.04
C SER A 327 35.05 -16.10 7.40
N ALA A 328 34.79 -15.31 8.45
CA ALA A 328 35.05 -15.73 9.83
C ALA A 328 34.30 -17.04 10.18
N GLU A 329 33.09 -17.24 9.68
CA GLU A 329 32.30 -18.46 9.95
C GLU A 329 32.93 -19.71 9.32
N SER A 330 33.56 -19.60 8.15
CA SER A 330 34.38 -20.66 7.56
C SER A 330 35.49 -21.11 8.50
N HIS A 331 36.24 -20.15 9.04
CA HIS A 331 37.32 -20.45 9.97
C HIS A 331 36.80 -21.03 11.30
N LEU A 332 35.69 -20.49 11.83
CA LEU A 332 35.06 -21.02 13.05
C LEU A 332 34.56 -22.46 12.88
N ALA A 333 34.01 -22.80 11.72
CA ALA A 333 33.53 -24.16 11.44
C ALA A 333 34.68 -25.19 11.43
N VAL A 334 35.82 -24.86 10.81
CA VAL A 334 37.02 -25.72 10.86
C VAL A 334 37.62 -25.75 12.25
N ALA A 335 37.73 -24.61 12.94
CA ALA A 335 38.28 -24.55 14.29
C ALA A 335 37.54 -25.48 15.25
N GLN A 336 36.19 -25.48 15.23
CA GLN A 336 35.43 -26.41 16.05
C GLN A 336 35.71 -27.86 15.68
N ALA A 337 35.71 -28.20 14.39
CA ALA A 337 36.02 -29.56 13.95
C ALA A 337 37.43 -30.01 14.36
N ALA A 338 38.40 -29.08 14.36
CA ALA A 338 39.77 -29.32 14.79
C ALA A 338 39.88 -29.49 16.31
N ILE A 339 39.13 -28.70 17.10
CA ILE A 339 39.00 -28.90 18.56
C ILE A 339 38.42 -30.29 18.86
N ASP A 340 37.33 -30.66 18.18
CA ASP A 340 36.69 -31.98 18.33
C ASP A 340 37.63 -33.14 17.95
N ALA A 341 38.61 -32.88 17.09
CA ALA A 341 39.63 -33.84 16.64
C ALA A 341 40.97 -33.72 17.39
N GLN A 342 41.05 -32.86 18.41
CA GLN A 342 42.26 -32.57 19.20
C GLN A 342 43.46 -32.07 18.36
N LEU A 343 43.19 -31.41 17.24
CA LEU A 343 44.19 -30.75 16.38
C LEU A 343 44.40 -29.31 16.84
N TRP A 344 45.02 -29.14 18.00
CA TRP A 344 45.10 -27.85 18.70
C TRP A 344 45.79 -26.73 17.90
N GLY A 345 46.90 -27.04 17.24
CA GLY A 345 47.63 -26.06 16.42
C GLY A 345 46.81 -25.55 15.22
N GLU A 346 46.09 -26.45 14.56
CA GLU A 346 45.20 -26.09 13.45
C GLU A 346 44.00 -25.28 13.94
N ALA A 347 43.36 -25.72 15.04
CA ALA A 347 42.28 -24.97 15.68
C ALA A 347 42.71 -23.53 16.00
N ARG A 348 43.89 -23.35 16.62
CA ARG A 348 44.43 -22.03 16.96
C ARG A 348 44.62 -21.14 15.74
N GLN A 349 45.20 -21.69 14.68
CA GLN A 349 45.42 -20.95 13.43
C GLN A 349 44.11 -20.43 12.84
N HIS A 350 43.09 -21.29 12.79
CA HIS A 350 41.77 -20.90 12.28
C HIS A 350 41.07 -19.90 13.21
N LEU A 351 41.14 -20.06 14.53
CA LEU A 351 40.55 -19.10 15.47
C LEU A 351 41.22 -17.72 15.40
N ASN A 352 42.56 -17.67 15.28
CA ASN A 352 43.27 -16.40 15.08
C ASN A 352 42.81 -15.72 13.79
N ARG A 353 42.68 -16.47 12.69
CA ARG A 353 42.20 -15.91 11.43
C ARG A 353 40.75 -15.43 11.53
N ALA A 354 39.87 -16.17 12.20
CA ALA A 354 38.50 -15.72 12.46
C ALA A 354 38.47 -14.42 13.28
N MET A 355 39.35 -14.30 14.28
CA MET A 355 39.49 -13.11 15.12
C MET A 355 39.97 -11.89 14.34
N GLU A 356 40.89 -12.07 13.39
CA GLU A 356 41.34 -11.00 12.48
C GLU A 356 40.24 -10.51 11.54
N ILE A 357 39.39 -11.43 11.05
CA ILE A 357 38.31 -11.09 10.11
C ILE A 357 37.15 -10.41 10.85
N ALA A 358 36.66 -11.02 11.93
CA ALA A 358 35.53 -10.53 12.70
C ALA A 358 35.61 -11.03 14.16
N PRO A 359 36.17 -10.23 15.08
CA PRO A 359 36.19 -10.58 16.49
C PRO A 359 34.76 -10.63 17.03
N SER A 360 34.43 -11.69 17.75
CA SER A 360 33.10 -11.92 18.32
C SER A 360 33.20 -12.74 19.60
N ARG A 361 32.15 -12.70 20.42
CA ARG A 361 32.11 -13.47 21.67
C ARG A 361 32.34 -14.96 21.43
N ARG A 362 31.77 -15.53 20.37
CA ARG A 362 31.99 -16.93 20.00
C ARG A 362 33.45 -17.23 19.71
N VAL A 363 34.19 -16.37 19.00
CA VAL A 363 35.62 -16.58 18.71
C VAL A 363 36.42 -16.70 20.01
N TYR A 364 36.21 -15.77 20.96
CA TYR A 364 36.93 -15.78 22.23
C TYR A 364 36.55 -16.95 23.12
N ARG A 365 35.27 -17.35 23.13
CA ARG A 365 34.82 -18.55 23.86
C ARG A 365 35.49 -19.82 23.33
N LEU A 366 35.61 -19.96 22.01
CA LEU A 366 36.31 -21.10 21.42
C LEU A 366 37.83 -21.06 21.68
N MET A 367 38.43 -19.88 21.78
CA MET A 367 39.84 -19.76 22.18
C MET A 367 40.05 -20.19 23.63
N ALA A 368 39.13 -19.83 24.53
CA ALA A 368 39.15 -20.29 25.91
C ALA A 368 38.98 -21.83 26.00
N GLU A 369 38.06 -22.40 25.24
CA GLU A 369 37.86 -23.85 25.15
C GLU A 369 39.13 -24.56 24.63
N LEU A 370 39.78 -23.99 23.61
CA LEU A 370 41.03 -24.50 23.07
C LEU A 370 42.15 -24.54 24.13
N ASP A 371 42.36 -23.44 24.88
CA ASP A 371 43.42 -23.36 25.89
C ASP A 371 43.19 -24.33 27.07
N ARG A 372 41.93 -24.51 27.49
CA ARG A 372 41.57 -25.53 28.49
C ARG A 372 41.88 -26.94 28.02
N ASN A 373 41.56 -27.25 26.77
CA ASN A 373 41.69 -28.60 26.24
C ASN A 373 43.14 -28.96 25.85
N GLU A 374 43.91 -28.01 25.32
CA GLU A 374 45.32 -28.24 24.92
C GLU A 374 46.26 -28.24 26.13
N ARG A 375 46.14 -27.24 27.02
CA ARG A 375 47.16 -26.93 28.04
C ARG A 375 46.68 -27.13 29.46
N HIS A 376 45.38 -27.37 29.67
CA HIS A 376 44.74 -27.36 30.98
C HIS A 376 44.99 -26.04 31.74
N ASP A 377 45.13 -24.94 30.99
CA ASP A 377 45.42 -23.61 31.52
C ASP A 377 44.10 -22.84 31.73
N GLU A 378 43.57 -22.95 32.94
CA GLU A 378 42.33 -22.26 33.31
C GLU A 378 42.50 -20.75 33.42
N ASP A 379 43.70 -20.24 33.67
CA ASP A 379 43.92 -18.82 33.83
C ASP A 379 43.96 -18.13 32.46
N ALA A 380 44.65 -18.72 31.47
CA ALA A 380 44.56 -18.29 30.08
C ALA A 380 43.11 -18.33 29.54
N ALA A 381 42.36 -19.38 29.89
CA ALA A 381 40.96 -19.49 29.50
C ALA A 381 40.08 -18.38 30.12
N LYS A 382 40.29 -18.03 31.39
CA LYS A 382 39.61 -16.89 32.04
C LYS A 382 39.94 -15.57 31.36
N ASP A 383 41.19 -15.34 30.97
CA ASP A 383 41.59 -14.13 30.27
C ASP A 383 40.87 -13.99 28.92
N TRP A 384 40.68 -15.09 28.19
CA TRP A 384 39.88 -15.08 26.95
C TRP A 384 38.40 -14.81 27.21
N LEU A 385 37.82 -15.40 28.25
CA LEU A 385 36.43 -15.14 28.63
C LEU A 385 36.23 -13.68 29.08
N ALA A 386 37.20 -13.09 29.77
CA ALA A 386 37.18 -11.67 30.13
C ALA A 386 37.20 -10.78 28.88
N LYS A 387 37.99 -11.14 27.85
CA LYS A 387 37.96 -10.46 26.54
C LYS A 387 36.62 -10.64 25.83
N ALA A 388 35.98 -11.81 25.94
CA ALA A 388 34.68 -12.07 25.33
C ALA A 388 33.58 -11.13 25.83
N VAL A 389 33.60 -10.70 27.09
CA VAL A 389 32.61 -9.76 27.64
C VAL A 389 32.58 -8.44 26.87
N ASN A 390 33.75 -7.93 26.49
CA ASN A 390 33.92 -6.67 25.78
C ASN A 390 33.92 -6.83 24.25
N ALA A 391 33.80 -8.05 23.74
CA ALA A 391 33.77 -8.33 22.31
C ALA A 391 32.38 -8.02 21.73
N PRO A 392 32.31 -7.67 20.42
CA PRO A 392 31.04 -7.53 19.71
C PRO A 392 30.17 -8.77 19.85
N GLU A 393 28.86 -8.56 20.00
CA GLU A 393 27.86 -9.62 20.06
C GLU A 393 27.88 -10.45 18.77
N ASP A 394 27.66 -11.76 18.92
CA ASP A 394 27.50 -12.66 17.80
C ASP A 394 26.27 -12.26 16.96
N PRO A 395 26.32 -12.38 15.64
CA PRO A 395 25.15 -12.13 14.80
C PRO A 395 23.96 -13.02 15.19
N VAL A 396 22.77 -12.43 15.14
CA VAL A 396 21.49 -13.10 15.41
C VAL A 396 20.43 -12.58 14.45
N TRP A 397 19.32 -13.31 14.30
CA TRP A 397 18.19 -12.85 13.50
C TRP A 397 17.53 -11.65 14.18
N THR A 398 17.62 -10.48 13.57
CA THR A 398 17.09 -9.22 14.11
C THR A 398 16.08 -8.62 13.13
N CYS A 399 14.92 -8.20 13.63
CA CYS A 399 13.91 -7.54 12.82
C CYS A 399 14.33 -6.11 12.49
N ASP A 400 14.40 -5.76 11.20
CA ASP A 400 14.69 -4.41 10.74
C ASP A 400 13.57 -3.41 11.07
N SER A 401 12.34 -3.87 11.23
CA SER A 401 11.18 -2.99 11.48
C SER A 401 11.00 -2.62 12.95
N CYS A 402 11.34 -3.50 13.90
CA CYS A 402 11.11 -3.27 15.33
C CYS A 402 12.31 -3.54 16.24
N GLY A 403 13.42 -4.08 15.70
CA GLY A 403 14.62 -4.40 16.47
C GLY A 403 14.53 -5.68 17.31
N ALA A 404 13.39 -6.40 17.29
CA ALA A 404 13.24 -7.65 18.02
C ALA A 404 14.23 -8.72 17.53
N VAL A 405 14.82 -9.45 18.47
CA VAL A 405 15.78 -10.53 18.21
C VAL A 405 15.08 -11.88 18.29
N SER A 406 15.41 -12.79 17.38
CA SER A 406 14.90 -14.17 17.31
C SER A 406 16.05 -15.17 17.23
N HIS A 407 15.87 -16.35 17.82
CA HIS A 407 16.80 -17.47 17.68
C HIS A 407 16.73 -18.14 16.31
N ASN A 408 15.51 -18.36 15.81
CA ASN A 408 15.30 -18.98 14.51
C ASN A 408 14.74 -17.97 13.52
N TRP A 409 15.04 -18.18 12.26
CA TRP A 409 14.40 -17.43 11.19
C TRP A 409 12.91 -17.79 11.06
N GLY A 410 12.09 -16.80 10.73
CA GLY A 410 10.70 -16.94 10.32
C GLY A 410 10.34 -15.85 9.30
N GLY A 411 9.34 -16.12 8.46
CA GLY A 411 8.86 -15.20 7.44
C GLY A 411 8.12 -13.99 8.03
N LEU A 412 7.66 -14.09 9.28
CA LEU A 412 7.08 -12.99 10.05
C LEU A 412 7.90 -12.76 11.32
N CYS A 413 8.09 -11.50 11.69
CA CYS A 413 8.61 -11.16 13.01
C CYS A 413 7.59 -11.54 14.09
N GLY A 414 8.00 -12.34 15.08
CA GLY A 414 7.14 -12.74 16.21
C GLY A 414 6.65 -11.57 17.08
N HIS A 415 7.32 -10.41 17.05
CA HIS A 415 6.95 -9.23 17.82
C HIS A 415 5.98 -8.30 17.08
N CYS A 416 6.39 -7.76 15.92
CA CYS A 416 5.57 -6.78 15.19
C CYS A 416 4.71 -7.38 14.05
N GLY A 417 4.99 -8.63 13.66
CA GLY A 417 4.35 -9.30 12.53
C GLY A 417 4.78 -8.75 11.16
N ALA A 418 5.90 -8.05 11.05
CA ALA A 418 6.41 -7.59 9.75
C ALA A 418 6.95 -8.77 8.93
N PHE A 419 6.55 -8.82 7.66
CA PHE A 419 6.96 -9.87 6.71
C PHE A 419 8.37 -9.62 6.15
N ASP A 420 9.14 -10.71 5.95
CA ASP A 420 10.53 -10.72 5.44
C ASP A 420 11.43 -9.65 6.07
N SER A 421 11.28 -9.45 7.38
CA SER A 421 11.96 -8.38 8.11
C SER A 421 13.16 -8.84 8.94
N LEU A 422 13.39 -10.15 9.05
CA LEU A 422 14.48 -10.71 9.85
C LEU A 422 15.78 -10.77 9.03
N THR A 423 16.82 -10.10 9.53
CA THR A 423 18.15 -10.08 8.93
C THR A 423 19.20 -10.60 9.91
N TRP A 424 20.22 -11.28 9.38
CA TRP A 424 21.33 -11.83 10.18
C TRP A 424 22.38 -10.76 10.40
N LYS A 425 22.47 -10.21 11.62
CA LYS A 425 23.41 -9.13 11.98
C LYS A 425 23.71 -9.11 13.47
N SER A 426 24.85 -8.51 13.84
CA SER A 426 25.14 -8.24 15.25
C SER A 426 24.15 -7.21 15.81
N PRO A 427 23.48 -7.49 16.94
CA PRO A 427 22.49 -6.58 17.50
C PRO A 427 23.18 -5.36 18.11
N ALA A 428 22.57 -4.18 17.95
CA ALA A 428 23.13 -2.91 18.45
C ALA A 428 22.97 -2.74 19.97
N VAL A 429 22.05 -3.48 20.58
CA VAL A 429 21.75 -3.45 22.03
C VAL A 429 21.56 -4.90 22.49
N PRO A 430 22.05 -5.30 23.67
CA PRO A 430 21.69 -6.58 24.26
C PRO A 430 20.19 -6.55 24.61
N VAL A 431 19.37 -7.28 23.85
CA VAL A 431 17.93 -7.37 24.07
C VAL A 431 17.60 -8.82 24.43
N PRO A 432 16.69 -9.08 25.40
CA PRO A 432 16.26 -10.44 25.72
C PRO A 432 15.79 -11.17 24.46
N LEU A 433 16.28 -12.40 24.31
CA LEU A 433 16.01 -13.29 23.20
C LEU A 433 14.56 -13.73 23.23
N MET A 434 13.85 -13.62 22.11
CA MET A 434 12.48 -14.11 21.98
C MET A 434 12.48 -15.42 21.18
N GLU A 435 11.72 -16.41 21.64
CA GLU A 435 11.48 -17.62 20.86
C GLU A 435 10.44 -17.32 19.76
N PRO A 436 10.63 -17.84 18.53
CA PRO A 436 9.61 -17.77 17.51
C PRO A 436 8.39 -18.55 17.99
N THR A 437 7.25 -17.88 18.13
CA THR A 437 5.98 -18.58 18.35
C THR A 437 5.61 -19.32 17.06
N ASP A 438 5.42 -20.64 17.13
CA ASP A 438 5.01 -21.52 16.01
C ASP A 438 3.65 -21.16 15.38
N ILE A 439 2.97 -20.17 15.94
CA ILE A 439 1.69 -19.64 15.53
C ILE A 439 1.94 -18.17 15.16
N PRO A 440 1.63 -17.71 13.92
CA PRO A 440 1.61 -16.28 13.63
C PRO A 440 0.73 -15.61 14.70
N PRO A 441 1.08 -14.40 15.19
CA PRO A 441 0.30 -13.75 16.24
C PRO A 441 -1.17 -13.83 15.87
N VAL A 442 -1.92 -14.62 16.65
CA VAL A 442 -3.32 -14.95 16.37
C VAL A 442 -4.05 -13.64 16.13
N LEU A 443 -4.99 -13.66 15.19
CA LEU A 443 -5.94 -12.58 14.91
C LEU A 443 -6.76 -12.25 16.18
N ALA A 444 -6.11 -11.68 17.20
CA ALA A 444 -6.75 -11.17 18.38
C ALA A 444 -7.32 -9.82 17.97
N ARG A 445 -8.65 -9.71 18.01
CA ARG A 445 -9.29 -8.40 18.06
C ARG A 445 -8.65 -7.62 19.21
N PRO A 446 -8.24 -6.35 19.00
CA PRO A 446 -7.85 -5.54 20.14
C PRO A 446 -9.00 -5.57 21.16
N ALA A 447 -8.67 -5.88 22.42
CA ALA A 447 -9.64 -5.80 23.50
C ALA A 447 -10.27 -4.41 23.43
N THR A 448 -11.60 -4.38 23.27
CA THR A 448 -12.37 -3.13 23.27
C THR A 448 -12.11 -2.42 24.59
N ALA A 449 -11.40 -1.30 24.53
CA ALA A 449 -11.31 -0.34 25.64
C ALA A 449 -12.51 0.60 25.61
#